data_AF-A0A6V8MWT6-F1
#
_entry.id   AF-A0A6V8MWT6-F1
#
_cell.length_a   1.000
_cell.length_b   1.000
_cell.length_c   1.000
_cell.angle_alpha   90.00
_cell.angle_beta   90.00
_cell.angle_gamma   90.00
#
_symmetry.space_group_name_H-M   'P 1'
#
loop_
_entity.id
_entity.type
_entity.pdbx_description
1 polymer ?
#
loop_
_entity_poly.entity_id
_entity_poly.type
_entity_poly.pdbx_seq_one_letter_code
_entity_poly.pdbx_strand_id
1 'polypeptide(L)'
;MREGHSYPRELVAFIYARWRDEAFLDRVCPEREQGNPQLPERGVLEQVISTCYQASLLREEERPVMFRLIIRDSYLFAAQEGPPTGMHRLIFSRTRPFNEYELHRLAPAADFYRTLIGIFIDPALGAQIWGLLHSGTRWMHAVYGGRKTSPPMPPSLVVYVTGPGQISVCIGDEIIASLNGGQINCPTLDVFNSDWMRKSLSPLNDETFALHRKARQRAERPWADLDPEFGSKIGQQAIRRIISVIRNSNHGGLLVYLPADMADEIMEQNPYLTLKYQFLEFDSRQRFLSLTLRIMNTLAEINESAAAEGRMVGWHEYVNSKNENIALLDEAIFDVAHFIAALSAVDGAVVITKRQELLGFGGVISGDLDSVGMVAHALDTEGGQCESVLSEGVGTRHRAAYRLCQRLHQAIAIVISQDESVQIVRWHNGSVTYWDQVPTGVPGF
;
A
#
# COMPACT_ATOMS: atom_id res chain seq x y z
N MET A 1 0.13 30.28 4.26
CA MET A 1 0.92 30.37 5.51
C MET A 1 1.52 29.00 5.72
N ARG A 2 2.84 28.88 5.92
CA ARG A 2 3.43 27.56 6.26
C ARG A 2 2.84 27.16 7.61
N GLU A 3 2.04 26.09 7.63
CA GLU A 3 1.67 25.44 8.88
C GLU A 3 2.96 25.04 9.62
N GLY A 4 2.98 25.27 10.93
CA GLY A 4 4.12 24.90 11.77
C GLY A 4 4.34 23.37 11.76
N HIS A 5 5.50 22.94 12.24
CA HIS A 5 5.75 21.51 12.43
C HIS A 5 4.75 20.92 13.43
N SER A 6 4.18 19.79 13.07
CA SER A 6 3.33 18.96 13.93
C SER A 6 4.16 18.05 14.82
N TYR A 7 3.67 17.76 16.01
CA TYR A 7 4.29 16.92 17.01
C TYR A 7 3.27 15.92 17.58
N PRO A 8 3.62 15.06 18.55
CA PRO A 8 2.70 14.06 19.11
C PRO A 8 1.33 14.61 19.53
N ARG A 9 1.27 15.83 20.05
CA ARG A 9 0.01 16.44 20.51
C ARG A 9 -0.94 16.75 19.36
N GLU A 10 -0.42 17.30 18.27
CA GLU A 10 -1.17 17.58 17.04
C GLU A 10 -1.62 16.26 16.38
N LEU A 11 -0.77 15.22 16.39
CA LEU A 11 -1.11 13.90 15.87
C LEU A 11 -2.30 13.30 16.65
N VAL A 12 -2.28 13.36 17.98
CA VAL A 12 -3.40 12.86 18.79
C VAL A 12 -4.66 13.68 18.59
N ALA A 13 -4.56 15.02 18.49
CA ALA A 13 -5.71 15.86 18.18
C ALA A 13 -6.35 15.47 16.84
N PHE A 14 -5.53 15.18 15.82
CA PHE A 14 -5.98 14.71 14.52
C PHE A 14 -6.66 13.33 14.60
N ILE A 15 -6.08 12.37 15.34
CA ILE A 15 -6.67 11.04 15.55
C ILE A 15 -8.07 11.14 16.16
N TYR A 16 -8.25 11.97 17.20
CA TYR A 16 -9.58 12.17 17.80
C TYR A 16 -10.58 12.87 16.87
N ALA A 17 -10.12 13.82 16.06
CA ALA A 17 -10.98 14.46 15.07
C ALA A 17 -11.47 13.42 14.04
N ARG A 18 -10.58 12.55 13.57
CA ARG A 18 -10.90 11.46 12.64
C ARG A 18 -11.80 10.40 13.27
N TRP A 19 -11.62 10.10 14.55
CA TRP A 19 -12.46 9.15 15.27
C TRP A 19 -13.92 9.60 15.48
N ARG A 20 -14.22 10.87 15.21
CA ARG A 20 -15.59 11.42 15.22
C ARG A 20 -16.26 11.36 13.85
N ASP A 21 -15.52 11.01 12.80
CA ASP A 21 -16.04 10.85 11.45
C ASP A 21 -16.74 9.49 11.32
N GLU A 22 -18.07 9.50 11.15
CA GLU A 22 -18.88 8.29 11.05
C GLU A 22 -18.52 7.46 9.81
N ALA A 23 -18.15 8.10 8.69
CA ALA A 23 -17.75 7.39 7.47
C ALA A 23 -16.42 6.64 7.66
N PHE A 24 -15.52 7.19 8.47
CA PHE A 24 -14.28 6.52 8.86
C PHE A 24 -14.56 5.31 9.77
N LEU A 25 -15.44 5.47 10.77
CA LEU A 25 -15.80 4.39 11.68
C LEU A 25 -16.51 3.22 10.96
N ASP A 26 -17.44 3.51 10.05
CA ASP A 26 -18.15 2.49 9.28
C ASP A 26 -17.20 1.69 8.37
N ARG A 27 -16.14 2.32 7.86
CA ARG A 27 -15.10 1.66 7.05
C ARG A 27 -14.21 0.73 7.88
N VAL A 28 -13.84 1.18 9.09
CA VAL A 28 -12.84 0.51 9.94
C VAL A 28 -13.47 -0.52 10.87
N CYS A 29 -14.76 -0.39 11.19
CA CYS A 29 -15.52 -1.30 12.05
C CYS A 29 -16.86 -1.69 11.39
N PRO A 30 -16.85 -2.41 10.26
CA PRO A 30 -18.07 -2.74 9.52
C PRO A 30 -19.00 -3.72 10.27
N GLU A 31 -18.47 -4.55 11.16
CA GLU A 31 -19.25 -5.44 12.02
C GLU A 31 -19.37 -4.83 13.42
N ARG A 32 -20.54 -4.26 13.75
CA ARG A 32 -20.88 -3.75 15.09
C ARG A 32 -21.03 -4.85 16.15
N GLU A 33 -20.54 -6.05 15.88
CA GLU A 33 -20.67 -7.20 16.76
C GLU A 33 -19.32 -7.52 17.41
N GLN A 34 -19.27 -7.24 18.71
CA GLN A 34 -18.21 -7.57 19.68
C GLN A 34 -17.04 -6.58 19.79
N GLY A 35 -17.33 -5.44 20.43
CA GLY A 35 -16.34 -4.62 21.11
C GLY A 35 -15.77 -3.52 20.22
N ASN A 36 -16.48 -2.38 20.17
CA ASN A 36 -16.00 -1.20 19.48
C ASN A 36 -14.59 -0.86 20.01
N PRO A 37 -13.56 -0.73 19.16
CA PRO A 37 -12.26 -0.31 19.62
C PRO A 37 -12.40 1.07 20.24
N GLN A 38 -12.18 1.17 21.54
CA GLN A 38 -12.21 2.44 22.23
C GLN A 38 -10.82 3.06 22.18
N LEU A 39 -10.74 4.32 21.76
CA LEU A 39 -9.53 5.09 22.00
C LEU A 39 -9.34 5.21 23.52
N PRO A 40 -8.09 5.10 24.02
CA PRO A 40 -7.76 5.46 25.39
C PRO A 40 -8.21 6.89 25.72
N GLU A 41 -8.10 7.32 26.97
CA GLU A 41 -8.30 8.74 27.29
C GLU A 41 -7.25 9.60 26.58
N ARG A 42 -7.62 10.83 26.18
CA ARG A 42 -6.78 11.71 25.37
C ARG A 42 -5.41 11.95 25.99
N GLY A 43 -5.35 12.22 27.29
CA GLY A 43 -4.08 12.44 28.00
C GLY A 43 -3.19 11.19 27.99
N VAL A 44 -3.78 10.00 28.12
CA VAL A 44 -3.05 8.73 28.06
C VAL A 44 -2.50 8.50 26.66
N LEU A 45 -3.29 8.73 25.62
CA LEU A 45 -2.83 8.56 24.24
C LEU A 45 -1.74 9.58 23.88
N GLU A 46 -1.87 10.85 24.30
CA GLU A 46 -0.83 11.88 24.16
C GLU A 46 0.48 11.43 24.82
N GLN A 47 0.42 10.88 26.04
CA GLN A 47 1.59 10.33 26.71
C GLN A 47 2.19 9.15 25.94
N VAL A 48 1.36 8.21 25.48
CA VAL A 48 1.84 7.03 24.75
C VAL A 48 2.57 7.43 23.47
N ILE A 49 1.95 8.26 22.63
CA ILE A 49 2.56 8.71 21.37
C ILE A 49 3.80 9.57 21.64
N SER A 50 3.78 10.42 22.67
CA SER A 50 4.96 11.20 23.06
C SER A 50 6.13 10.32 23.46
N THR A 51 5.90 9.27 24.27
CA THR A 51 6.96 8.33 24.65
C THR A 51 7.49 7.56 23.45
N CYS A 52 6.61 7.11 22.54
CA CYS A 52 7.03 6.49 21.27
C CYS A 52 7.89 7.43 20.42
N TYR A 53 7.53 8.71 20.38
CA TYR A 53 8.30 9.75 19.68
C TYR A 53 9.68 9.92 20.28
N GLN A 54 9.78 10.05 21.61
CA GLN A 54 11.09 10.17 22.27
C GLN A 54 11.94 8.91 22.05
N ALA A 55 11.34 7.72 22.17
CA ALA A 55 12.03 6.46 21.90
C ALA A 55 12.56 6.39 20.46
N SER A 56 11.82 6.90 19.47
CA SER A 56 12.23 6.91 18.07
C SER A 56 13.49 7.74 17.79
N LEU A 57 13.74 8.77 18.62
CA LEU A 57 14.90 9.66 18.49
C LEU A 57 16.17 9.06 19.12
N LEU A 58 16.02 8.00 19.92
CA LEU A 58 17.16 7.28 20.50
C LEU A 58 17.85 6.43 19.43
N ARG A 59 19.09 6.04 19.71
CA ARG A 59 19.90 5.17 18.85
C ARG A 59 20.44 4.00 19.65
N GLU A 60 20.52 2.84 19.03
CA GLU A 60 21.15 1.64 19.58
C GLU A 60 22.21 1.16 18.58
N GLU A 61 23.49 1.15 18.96
CA GLU A 61 24.60 0.76 18.08
C GLU A 61 24.56 1.44 16.70
N GLU A 62 24.29 2.76 16.68
CA GLU A 62 24.08 3.60 15.48
C GLU A 62 22.84 3.27 14.63
N ARG A 63 22.05 2.26 14.99
CA ARG A 63 20.80 1.93 14.33
C ARG A 63 19.63 2.74 14.91
N PRO A 64 18.67 3.14 14.05
CA PRO A 64 17.43 3.75 14.53
C PRO A 64 16.61 2.74 15.35
N VAL A 65 15.96 3.24 16.39
CA VAL A 65 15.03 2.44 17.20
C VAL A 65 13.73 2.26 16.41
N MET A 66 13.46 1.03 15.99
CA MET A 66 12.21 0.66 15.31
C MET A 66 11.47 -0.39 16.13
N PHE A 67 10.18 -0.20 16.33
CA PHE A 67 9.33 -1.19 17.00
C PHE A 67 7.86 -0.97 16.66
N ARG A 68 7.04 -1.98 16.96
CA ARG A 68 5.59 -1.88 16.92
C ARG A 68 5.04 -2.03 18.33
N LEU A 69 4.03 -1.25 18.66
CA LEU A 69 3.36 -1.24 19.95
C LEU A 69 1.88 -1.55 19.75
N ILE A 70 1.31 -2.44 20.56
CA ILE A 70 -0.13 -2.70 20.59
C ILE A 70 -0.72 -2.30 21.94
N ILE A 71 -1.79 -1.51 21.91
CA ILE A 71 -2.53 -1.08 23.09
C ILE A 71 -3.73 -2.02 23.28
N ARG A 72 -3.52 -3.08 24.07
CA ARG A 72 -4.54 -4.08 24.37
C ARG A 72 -4.13 -4.95 25.55
N ASP A 73 -5.11 -5.33 26.37
CA ASP A 73 -4.87 -6.26 27.47
C ASP A 73 -4.41 -7.64 27.00
N SER A 74 -3.48 -8.21 27.74
CA SER A 74 -2.84 -9.48 27.40
C SER A 74 -3.84 -10.66 27.35
N TYR A 75 -4.88 -10.66 28.19
CA TYR A 75 -5.86 -11.75 28.28
C TYR A 75 -6.75 -11.89 27.02
N LEU A 76 -6.79 -10.86 26.17
CA LEU A 76 -7.55 -10.88 24.91
C LEU A 76 -6.84 -11.67 23.80
N PHE A 77 -5.59 -12.08 24.00
CA PHE A 77 -4.87 -12.96 23.08
C PHE A 77 -4.81 -14.38 23.66
N ALA A 78 -5.23 -15.37 22.87
CA ALA A 78 -5.26 -16.76 23.31
C ALA A 78 -3.83 -17.30 23.53
N ALA A 79 -3.58 -17.95 24.67
CA ALA A 79 -2.25 -18.43 25.03
C ALA A 79 -1.69 -19.52 24.10
N GLN A 80 -2.58 -20.27 23.46
CA GLN A 80 -2.24 -21.40 22.57
C GLN A 80 -2.14 -20.98 21.10
N GLU A 81 -2.48 -19.72 20.80
CA GLU A 81 -2.31 -19.20 19.45
C GLU A 81 -0.85 -18.86 19.17
N GLY A 82 -0.51 -18.89 17.89
CA GLY A 82 0.79 -18.49 17.43
C GLY A 82 0.84 -18.45 15.91
N PRO A 83 1.90 -17.86 15.37
CA PRO A 83 2.12 -17.90 13.94
C PRO A 83 2.14 -19.35 13.44
N PRO A 84 1.55 -19.61 12.26
CA PRO A 84 1.34 -18.60 11.23
C PRO A 84 -0.10 -18.07 11.11
N THR A 85 -1.03 -18.44 11.98
CA THR A 85 -2.45 -18.05 11.88
C THR A 85 -3.00 -17.31 13.10
N GLY A 86 -2.26 -17.28 14.21
CA GLY A 86 -2.62 -16.52 15.41
C GLY A 86 -1.42 -15.75 15.95
N MET A 87 -1.60 -15.14 17.13
CA MET A 87 -0.56 -14.33 17.77
C MET A 87 0.02 -15.05 18.97
N HIS A 88 1.34 -15.20 19.00
CA HIS A 88 2.03 -15.88 20.09
C HIS A 88 2.33 -14.89 21.22
N ARG A 89 1.56 -15.01 22.30
CA ARG A 89 1.62 -14.11 23.47
C ARG A 89 2.67 -14.57 24.48
N LEU A 90 3.65 -13.71 24.78
CA LEU A 90 4.67 -13.92 25.80
C LEU A 90 4.59 -12.81 26.86
N ILE A 91 4.11 -13.16 28.06
CA ILE A 91 3.94 -12.22 29.17
C ILE A 91 5.20 -12.23 30.03
N PHE A 92 5.69 -11.05 30.42
CA PHE A 92 6.80 -10.94 31.35
C PHE A 92 6.38 -11.33 32.77
N SER A 93 7.29 -11.92 33.54
CA SER A 93 7.03 -12.28 34.94
C SER A 93 6.67 -11.08 35.82
N ARG A 94 7.09 -9.87 35.41
CA ARG A 94 6.72 -8.58 35.99
C ARG A 94 6.45 -7.61 34.87
N THR A 95 5.37 -6.84 35.01
CA THR A 95 5.11 -5.70 34.13
C THR A 95 6.25 -4.68 34.24
N ARG A 96 6.51 -3.97 33.14
CA ARG A 96 7.55 -2.94 33.07
C ARG A 96 6.91 -1.57 32.87
N PRO A 97 7.49 -0.51 33.47
CA PRO A 97 7.01 0.84 33.22
C PRO A 97 7.12 1.17 31.74
N PHE A 98 6.09 1.82 31.19
CA PHE A 98 6.13 2.30 29.82
C PHE A 98 6.87 3.64 29.75
N ASN A 99 8.13 3.61 29.32
CA ASN A 99 8.97 4.78 29.09
C ASN A 99 9.93 4.54 27.90
N GLU A 100 10.55 5.62 27.42
CA GLU A 100 11.42 5.62 26.25
C GLU A 100 12.65 4.72 26.42
N TYR A 101 13.17 4.58 27.64
CA TYR A 101 14.34 3.73 27.94
C TYR A 101 14.00 2.24 27.86
N GLU A 102 12.86 1.82 28.40
CA GLU A 102 12.42 0.42 28.30
C GLU A 102 12.07 0.05 26.85
N LEU A 103 11.44 0.97 26.10
CA LEU A 103 11.17 0.74 24.67
C LEU A 103 12.46 0.62 23.86
N HIS A 104 13.43 1.52 24.07
CA HIS A 104 14.74 1.47 23.43
C HIS A 104 15.47 0.16 23.70
N ARG A 105 15.44 -0.34 24.94
CA ARG A 105 16.06 -1.63 25.31
C ARG A 105 15.33 -2.86 24.76
N LEU A 106 14.00 -2.79 24.59
CA LEU A 106 13.20 -3.89 24.07
C LEU A 106 13.19 -3.95 22.54
N ALA A 107 13.33 -2.81 21.86
CA ALA A 107 13.24 -2.73 20.40
C ALA A 107 14.17 -3.72 19.66
N PRO A 108 15.44 -3.92 20.05
CA PRO A 108 16.31 -4.91 19.40
C PRO A 108 15.80 -6.36 19.48
N ALA A 109 15.08 -6.71 20.55
CA ALA A 109 14.47 -8.03 20.71
C ALA A 109 13.08 -8.13 20.06
N ALA A 110 12.41 -6.99 19.90
CA ALA A 110 11.11 -6.87 19.27
C ALA A 110 11.25 -6.52 17.78
N ASP A 111 11.81 -7.45 16.99
CA ASP A 111 11.94 -7.31 15.53
C ASP A 111 10.67 -6.71 14.93
N PHE A 112 10.82 -5.57 14.27
CA PHE A 112 9.69 -4.78 13.78
C PHE A 112 8.77 -5.62 12.88
N TYR A 113 9.30 -6.59 12.13
CA TYR A 113 8.51 -7.36 11.18
C TYR A 113 7.75 -8.53 11.78
N ARG A 114 8.10 -8.93 13.00
CA ARG A 114 7.62 -10.18 13.59
C ARG A 114 6.95 -9.97 14.93
N THR A 115 7.36 -8.96 15.68
CA THR A 115 7.00 -8.78 17.08
C THR A 115 6.33 -7.43 17.32
N LEU A 116 5.40 -7.40 18.26
CA LEU A 116 4.84 -6.18 18.83
C LEU A 116 5.12 -6.16 20.33
N ILE A 117 5.38 -4.98 20.87
CA ILE A 117 5.45 -4.71 22.30
C ILE A 117 4.02 -4.49 22.80
N GLY A 118 3.60 -5.27 23.78
CA GLY A 118 2.25 -5.20 24.32
C GLY A 118 2.15 -4.28 25.53
N ILE A 119 1.25 -3.31 25.48
CA ILE A 119 0.92 -2.45 26.62
C ILE A 119 -0.56 -2.56 27.00
N PHE A 120 -0.82 -2.38 28.29
CA PHE A 120 -2.16 -2.15 28.84
C PHE A 120 -2.17 -0.81 29.57
N ILE A 121 -3.37 -0.25 29.77
CA ILE A 121 -3.55 1.00 30.50
C ILE A 121 -4.08 0.68 31.89
N ASP A 122 -3.24 0.87 32.90
CA ASP A 122 -3.63 0.72 34.30
C ASP A 122 -4.25 2.05 34.81
N PRO A 123 -5.39 2.03 35.51
CA PRO A 123 -6.02 3.24 36.04
C PRO A 123 -5.16 4.02 37.04
N ALA A 124 -4.24 3.36 37.75
CA ALA A 124 -3.40 3.97 38.78
C ALA A 124 -1.97 4.24 38.29
N LEU A 125 -1.42 3.34 37.47
CA LEU A 125 -0.02 3.38 37.03
C LEU A 125 0.16 3.89 35.58
N GLY A 126 -0.93 4.16 34.87
CA GLY A 126 -0.90 4.54 33.46
C GLY A 126 -0.48 3.39 32.54
N ALA A 127 0.11 3.71 31.39
CA ALA A 127 0.58 2.69 30.45
C ALA A 127 1.67 1.81 31.07
N GLN A 128 1.54 0.49 30.90
CA GLN A 128 2.49 -0.50 31.39
C GLN A 128 2.74 -1.56 30.31
N ILE A 129 3.99 -2.01 30.18
CA ILE A 129 4.38 -3.06 29.24
C ILE A 129 4.15 -4.41 29.91
N TRP A 130 3.28 -5.23 29.31
CA TRP A 130 2.99 -6.58 29.81
C TRP A 130 3.88 -7.66 29.17
N GLY A 131 4.43 -7.42 27.98
CA GLY A 131 5.25 -8.42 27.29
C GLY A 131 5.39 -8.20 25.78
N LEU A 132 5.60 -9.30 25.07
CA LEU A 132 5.79 -9.34 23.62
C LEU A 132 4.72 -10.20 22.94
N LEU A 133 4.37 -9.82 21.72
CA LEU A 133 3.41 -10.50 20.88
C LEU A 133 4.06 -10.83 19.54
N HIS A 134 4.33 -12.12 19.29
CA HIS A 134 4.94 -12.56 18.04
C HIS A 134 3.84 -12.91 17.02
N SER A 135 3.74 -12.06 16.00
CA SER A 135 2.77 -12.10 14.89
C SER A 135 3.26 -12.86 13.65
N GLY A 136 4.55 -13.18 13.58
CA GLY A 136 5.19 -13.72 12.37
C GLY A 136 5.24 -12.70 11.24
N THR A 137 5.53 -13.14 10.01
CA THR A 137 5.69 -12.26 8.84
C THR A 137 4.46 -12.19 7.93
N ARG A 138 3.42 -12.99 8.22
CA ARG A 138 2.25 -13.13 7.32
C ARG A 138 1.44 -11.86 7.18
N TRP A 139 1.41 -10.99 8.19
CA TRP A 139 0.80 -9.67 8.08
C TRP A 139 1.48 -8.79 7.02
N MET A 140 2.77 -9.03 6.75
CA MET A 140 3.45 -8.35 5.65
C MET A 140 2.88 -8.79 4.30
N HIS A 141 2.29 -9.99 4.15
CA HIS A 141 1.73 -10.43 2.87
C HIS A 141 0.58 -9.52 2.39
N ALA A 142 -0.20 -8.92 3.29
CA ALA A 142 -1.20 -7.92 2.92
C ALA A 142 -0.56 -6.62 2.41
N VAL A 143 0.52 -6.14 3.05
CA VAL A 143 1.37 -5.01 2.59
C VAL A 143 1.98 -5.29 1.21
N TYR A 144 2.21 -6.56 0.95
CA TYR A 144 2.94 -7.10 -0.17
C TYR A 144 2.06 -7.58 -1.34
N GLY A 145 0.73 -7.39 -1.30
CA GLY A 145 -0.18 -7.81 -2.38
C GLY A 145 -0.37 -9.33 -2.52
N GLY A 146 -0.13 -10.09 -1.44
CA GLY A 146 -0.24 -11.54 -1.34
C GLY A 146 -1.68 -12.08 -1.32
N ARG A 147 -1.91 -13.26 -1.93
CA ARG A 147 -3.16 -14.03 -1.77
C ARG A 147 -3.42 -14.54 -0.35
N LYS A 148 -2.37 -14.71 0.46
CA LYS A 148 -2.53 -15.21 1.84
C LYS A 148 -3.14 -14.10 2.70
N THR A 149 -4.34 -14.34 3.22
CA THR A 149 -4.91 -13.52 4.28
C THR A 149 -3.89 -13.39 5.40
N SER A 150 -3.55 -12.14 5.71
CA SER A 150 -2.95 -11.84 6.99
C SER A 150 -3.96 -12.26 8.05
N PRO A 151 -3.57 -12.98 9.11
CA PRO A 151 -4.49 -13.15 10.23
C PRO A 151 -4.92 -11.75 10.67
N PRO A 152 -6.24 -11.47 10.74
CA PRO A 152 -6.73 -10.13 11.00
C PRO A 152 -6.09 -9.64 12.29
N MET A 153 -5.40 -8.50 12.21
CA MET A 153 -4.97 -7.82 13.43
C MET A 153 -6.25 -7.50 14.20
N PRO A 154 -6.33 -7.84 15.50
CA PRO A 154 -7.51 -7.52 16.28
C PRO A 154 -7.72 -6.01 16.21
N PRO A 155 -8.97 -5.53 16.12
CA PRO A 155 -9.28 -4.10 16.03
C PRO A 155 -8.83 -3.43 17.33
N SER A 156 -7.58 -2.98 17.32
CA SER A 156 -6.83 -2.49 18.47
C SER A 156 -5.93 -1.40 17.96
N LEU A 157 -5.66 -0.42 18.82
CA LEU A 157 -4.72 0.63 18.45
C LEU A 157 -3.30 0.06 18.40
N VAL A 158 -2.65 0.25 17.27
CA VAL A 158 -1.27 -0.16 17.04
C VAL A 158 -0.46 1.07 16.65
N VAL A 159 0.70 1.25 17.26
CA VAL A 159 1.64 2.34 16.95
C VAL A 159 2.87 1.74 16.31
N TYR A 160 3.24 2.24 15.14
CA TYR A 160 4.44 1.88 14.42
C TYR A 160 5.46 2.98 14.57
N VAL A 161 6.66 2.61 15.00
CA VAL A 161 7.82 3.50 15.08
C VAL A 161 8.86 2.96 14.11
N THR A 162 9.13 3.75 13.09
CA THR A 162 9.80 3.29 11.86
C THR A 162 11.16 3.95 11.66
N GLY A 163 11.37 5.06 12.35
CA GLY A 163 12.58 5.84 12.27
C GLY A 163 12.45 7.08 13.14
N PRO A 164 13.51 7.91 13.20
CA PRO A 164 13.55 9.08 14.04
C PRO A 164 12.42 10.07 13.73
N GLY A 165 11.52 10.26 14.70
CA GLY A 165 10.36 11.14 14.57
C GLY A 165 9.29 10.65 13.60
N GLN A 166 9.36 9.40 13.15
CA GLN A 166 8.39 8.77 12.25
C GLN A 166 7.49 7.83 13.04
N ILE A 167 6.22 8.19 13.13
CA ILE A 167 5.21 7.44 13.88
C ILE A 167 3.96 7.27 13.05
N SER A 168 3.39 6.08 13.04
CA SER A 168 2.06 5.88 12.49
C SER A 168 1.16 5.15 13.46
N VAL A 169 -0.09 5.60 13.53
CA VAL A 169 -1.10 5.05 14.40
C VAL A 169 -2.16 4.38 13.56
N CYS A 170 -2.43 3.12 13.88
CA CYS A 170 -3.28 2.22 13.11
C CYS A 170 -4.31 1.58 14.04
N ILE A 171 -5.36 1.06 13.44
CA ILE A 171 -6.39 0.25 14.06
C ILE A 171 -6.52 -1.02 13.24
N GLY A 172 -6.14 -2.16 13.83
CA GLY A 172 -6.00 -3.39 13.04
C GLY A 172 -4.92 -3.21 11.97
N ASP A 173 -5.30 -3.33 10.70
CA ASP A 173 -4.50 -3.13 9.50
C ASP A 173 -4.68 -1.74 8.85
N GLU A 174 -5.65 -0.95 9.31
CA GLU A 174 -5.96 0.37 8.78
C GLU A 174 -5.16 1.47 9.48
N ILE A 175 -4.42 2.27 8.73
CA ILE A 175 -3.69 3.42 9.27
C ILE A 175 -4.69 4.57 9.50
N ILE A 176 -4.65 5.20 10.67
CA ILE A 176 -5.49 6.36 11.02
C ILE A 176 -4.77 7.64 10.59
N ALA A 177 -3.51 7.77 11.00
CA ALA A 177 -2.65 8.92 10.73
C ALA A 177 -1.18 8.55 10.92
N SER A 178 -0.30 9.27 10.25
CA SER A 178 1.17 9.16 10.35
C SER A 178 1.77 10.54 10.58
N LEU A 179 2.81 10.63 11.40
CA LEU A 179 3.63 11.81 11.60
C LEU A 179 5.01 11.52 11.02
N ASN A 180 5.36 12.20 9.94
CA ASN A 180 6.65 12.07 9.25
C ASN A 180 7.24 13.45 9.01
N GLY A 181 8.47 13.71 9.47
CA GLY A 181 9.14 14.99 9.22
C GLY A 181 8.41 16.22 9.78
N GLY A 182 7.59 16.04 10.82
CA GLY A 182 6.76 17.11 11.38
C GLY A 182 5.51 17.43 10.56
N GLN A 183 5.07 16.53 9.67
CA GLN A 183 3.82 16.63 8.93
C GLN A 183 2.91 15.46 9.30
N ILE A 184 1.63 15.74 9.54
CA ILE A 184 0.62 14.71 9.78
C ILE A 184 0.02 14.32 8.44
N ASN A 185 0.35 13.11 7.99
CA ASN A 185 -0.19 12.51 6.79
C ASN A 185 -1.29 11.54 7.19
N CYS A 186 -2.47 11.69 6.62
CA CYS A 186 -3.50 10.68 6.74
C CYS A 186 -3.41 9.77 5.49
N PRO A 187 -3.56 8.44 5.62
CA PRO A 187 -3.90 7.59 4.49
C PRO A 187 -5.37 7.86 4.15
N THR A 188 -5.60 9.03 3.58
CA THR A 188 -6.93 9.38 3.06
C THR A 188 -7.07 8.94 1.63
N LEU A 189 -5.98 8.51 0.98
CA LEU A 189 -5.92 8.33 -0.46
C LEU A 189 -5.49 6.92 -0.81
N ASP A 190 -6.44 5.98 -0.77
CA ASP A 190 -6.27 4.80 -1.59
C ASP A 190 -6.66 5.16 -3.03
N VAL A 191 -5.75 5.82 -3.75
CA VAL A 191 -5.99 6.34 -5.11
C VAL A 191 -6.43 5.22 -6.05
N PHE A 192 -6.03 3.98 -5.78
CA PHE A 192 -6.46 2.79 -6.52
C PHE A 192 -7.97 2.52 -6.46
N ASN A 193 -8.66 2.99 -5.41
CA ASN A 193 -10.12 2.90 -5.29
C ASN A 193 -10.86 4.09 -5.91
N SER A 194 -10.15 5.13 -6.36
CA SER A 194 -10.76 6.31 -6.96
C SER A 194 -11.56 5.98 -8.22
N ASP A 195 -12.62 6.74 -8.47
CA ASP A 195 -13.43 6.60 -9.68
C ASP A 195 -12.62 6.93 -10.93
N TRP A 196 -11.75 7.95 -10.86
CA TRP A 196 -10.94 8.32 -12.01
C TRP A 196 -9.92 7.24 -12.38
N MET A 197 -9.34 6.53 -11.41
CA MET A 197 -8.35 5.48 -11.68
C MET A 197 -9.05 4.25 -12.24
N ARG A 198 -10.20 3.87 -11.68
CA ARG A 198 -11.07 2.82 -12.23
C ARG A 198 -11.47 3.14 -13.67
N LYS A 199 -11.93 4.36 -13.96
CA LYS A 199 -12.26 4.80 -15.34
C LYS A 199 -11.05 4.71 -16.27
N SER A 200 -9.87 5.15 -15.80
CA SER A 200 -8.64 5.10 -16.60
C SER A 200 -8.18 3.68 -16.95
N LEU A 201 -8.51 2.68 -16.13
CA LEU A 201 -8.16 1.27 -16.35
C LEU A 201 -9.33 0.43 -16.90
N SER A 202 -10.53 1.01 -17.00
CA SER A 202 -11.72 0.31 -17.50
C SER A 202 -11.55 -0.36 -18.87
N PRO A 203 -10.82 0.21 -19.86
CA PRO A 203 -10.64 -0.47 -21.15
C PRO A 203 -9.89 -1.80 -21.02
N LEU A 204 -8.89 -1.88 -20.13
CA LEU A 204 -8.19 -3.13 -19.83
C LEU A 204 -9.13 -4.14 -19.19
N ASN A 205 -9.96 -3.69 -18.23
CA ASN A 205 -10.89 -4.58 -17.54
C ASN A 205 -11.90 -5.19 -18.53
N ASP A 206 -12.48 -4.36 -19.39
CA ASP A 206 -13.46 -4.78 -20.40
C ASP A 206 -12.86 -5.78 -21.39
N GLU A 207 -11.64 -5.52 -21.85
CA GLU A 207 -10.91 -6.42 -22.73
C GLU A 207 -10.62 -7.76 -22.05
N THR A 208 -10.10 -7.73 -20.83
CA THR A 208 -9.75 -8.93 -20.05
C THR A 208 -11.01 -9.79 -19.81
N PHE A 209 -12.13 -9.16 -19.46
CA PHE A 209 -13.41 -9.85 -19.31
C PHE A 209 -13.97 -10.37 -20.64
N ALA A 210 -13.77 -9.66 -21.75
CA ALA A 210 -14.17 -10.16 -23.06
C ALA A 210 -13.40 -11.42 -23.46
N LEU A 211 -12.09 -11.46 -23.19
CA LEU A 211 -11.24 -12.64 -23.41
C LEU A 211 -11.65 -13.80 -22.50
N HIS A 212 -11.92 -13.53 -21.22
CA HIS A 212 -12.45 -14.52 -20.27
C HIS A 212 -13.80 -15.10 -20.73
N ARG A 213 -14.76 -14.25 -21.15
CA ARG A 213 -16.06 -14.71 -21.66
C ARG A 213 -15.92 -15.60 -22.89
N LYS A 214 -15.02 -15.27 -23.82
CA LYS A 214 -14.71 -16.11 -24.99
C LYS A 214 -14.14 -17.46 -24.58
N ALA A 215 -13.28 -17.51 -23.57
CA ALA A 215 -12.74 -18.76 -23.04
C ALA A 215 -13.84 -19.60 -22.38
N ARG A 216 -14.69 -18.98 -21.55
CA ARG A 216 -15.84 -19.61 -20.89
C ARG A 216 -16.81 -20.23 -21.89
N GLN A 217 -17.13 -19.55 -22.99
CA GLN A 217 -18.02 -20.07 -24.04
C GLN A 217 -17.48 -21.33 -24.73
N ARG A 218 -16.17 -21.54 -24.71
CA ARG A 218 -15.51 -22.72 -25.30
C ARG A 218 -15.28 -23.84 -24.29
N ALA A 219 -15.58 -23.61 -23.02
CA ALA A 219 -15.37 -24.59 -21.98
C ALA A 219 -16.38 -25.74 -22.08
N GLU A 220 -15.92 -26.97 -21.89
CA GLU A 220 -16.77 -28.16 -21.88
C GLU A 220 -17.62 -28.26 -20.60
N ARG A 221 -17.15 -27.63 -19.51
CA ARG A 221 -17.80 -27.60 -18.19
C ARG A 221 -18.30 -26.19 -17.87
N PRO A 222 -19.39 -26.07 -17.07
CA PRO A 222 -19.91 -24.77 -16.67
C PRO A 222 -18.93 -24.07 -15.72
N TRP A 223 -18.29 -23.01 -16.19
CA TRP A 223 -17.49 -22.14 -15.33
C TRP A 223 -18.40 -21.14 -14.60
N ALA A 224 -18.04 -20.81 -13.35
CA ALA A 224 -18.73 -19.81 -12.55
C ALA A 224 -18.63 -18.41 -13.17
N ASP A 225 -19.60 -17.56 -12.86
CA ASP A 225 -19.51 -16.14 -13.16
C ASP A 225 -18.60 -15.43 -12.15
N LEU A 226 -17.74 -14.56 -12.67
CA LEU A 226 -16.79 -13.80 -11.85
C LEU A 226 -17.31 -12.41 -11.51
N ASP A 227 -16.92 -11.90 -10.35
CA ASP A 227 -17.03 -10.47 -10.00
C ASP A 227 -16.40 -9.61 -11.11
N PRO A 228 -17.14 -8.70 -11.77
CA PRO A 228 -16.67 -7.83 -12.86
C PRO A 228 -15.43 -6.98 -12.52
N GLU A 229 -15.14 -6.76 -11.24
CA GLU A 229 -13.95 -6.03 -10.80
C GLU A 229 -12.75 -6.93 -10.51
N PHE A 230 -12.90 -8.26 -10.55
CA PHE A 230 -11.88 -9.21 -10.11
C PHE A 230 -10.56 -9.07 -10.88
N GLY A 231 -10.60 -8.97 -12.21
CA GLY A 231 -9.41 -8.75 -13.03
C GLY A 231 -8.70 -7.44 -12.70
N SER A 232 -9.46 -6.37 -12.49
CA SER A 232 -8.92 -5.07 -12.05
C SER A 232 -8.26 -5.15 -10.68
N LYS A 233 -8.86 -5.87 -9.72
CA LYS A 233 -8.28 -6.09 -8.38
C LYS A 233 -6.93 -6.80 -8.45
N ILE A 234 -6.79 -7.85 -9.29
CA ILE A 234 -5.49 -8.51 -9.54
C ILE A 234 -4.45 -7.51 -10.06
N GLY A 235 -4.81 -6.72 -11.09
CA GLY A 235 -3.91 -5.73 -11.68
C GLY A 235 -3.47 -4.67 -10.66
N GLN A 236 -4.39 -4.17 -9.83
CA GLN A 236 -4.06 -3.21 -8.77
C GLN A 236 -3.11 -3.80 -7.73
N GLN A 237 -3.30 -5.05 -7.31
CA GLN A 237 -2.38 -5.71 -6.38
C GLN A 237 -0.99 -5.90 -6.98
N ALA A 238 -0.90 -6.21 -8.28
CA ALA A 238 0.38 -6.27 -8.99
C ALA A 238 1.10 -4.92 -8.99
N ILE A 239 0.38 -3.80 -9.23
CA ILE A 239 0.98 -2.46 -9.19
C ILE A 239 1.46 -2.13 -7.77
N ARG A 240 0.63 -2.36 -6.75
CA ARG A 240 1.03 -2.18 -5.34
C ARG A 240 2.27 -2.99 -4.99
N ARG A 241 2.35 -4.23 -5.48
CA ARG A 241 3.53 -5.10 -5.31
C ARG A 241 4.76 -4.47 -5.93
N ILE A 242 4.70 -4.03 -7.18
CA ILE A 242 5.83 -3.39 -7.86
C ILE A 242 6.31 -2.18 -7.04
N ILE A 243 5.38 -1.30 -6.64
CA ILE A 243 5.69 -0.12 -5.82
C ILE A 243 6.39 -0.53 -4.52
N SER A 244 5.83 -1.52 -3.81
CA SER A 244 6.39 -2.01 -2.56
C SER A 244 7.80 -2.59 -2.73
N VAL A 245 8.05 -3.38 -3.78
CA VAL A 245 9.38 -3.96 -4.04
C VAL A 245 10.41 -2.87 -4.39
N ILE A 246 10.04 -1.88 -5.21
CA ILE A 246 10.92 -0.76 -5.55
C ILE A 246 11.29 0.03 -4.30
N ARG A 247 10.29 0.36 -3.47
CA ARG A 247 10.51 1.13 -2.24
C ARG A 247 11.46 0.40 -1.28
N ASN A 248 11.23 -0.89 -1.04
CA ASN A 248 12.06 -1.73 -0.19
C ASN A 248 13.52 -1.89 -0.69
N SER A 249 13.79 -1.58 -1.95
CA SER A 249 15.15 -1.64 -2.52
C SER A 249 15.99 -0.39 -2.27
N ASN A 250 15.42 0.68 -1.68
CA ASN A 250 16.09 1.95 -1.36
C ASN A 250 16.73 2.70 -2.55
N HIS A 251 16.33 2.40 -3.80
CA HIS A 251 16.90 3.03 -5.00
C HIS A 251 16.03 4.14 -5.61
N GLY A 252 14.82 4.35 -5.08
CA GLY A 252 13.79 5.17 -5.72
C GLY A 252 13.40 4.62 -7.10
N GLY A 253 12.34 5.14 -7.69
CA GLY A 253 11.90 4.65 -9.00
C GLY A 253 10.89 5.56 -9.68
N LEU A 254 10.75 5.36 -10.99
CA LEU A 254 9.73 6.03 -11.79
C LEU A 254 9.06 4.99 -12.68
N LEU A 255 7.76 4.74 -12.44
CA LEU A 255 6.92 3.93 -13.31
C LEU A 255 6.06 4.86 -14.16
N VAL A 256 5.99 4.60 -15.45
CA VAL A 256 5.16 5.37 -16.38
C VAL A 256 4.17 4.43 -17.05
N TYR A 257 2.88 4.69 -16.84
CA TYR A 257 1.76 4.00 -17.47
C TYR A 257 1.18 4.83 -18.60
N LEU A 258 1.31 4.34 -19.84
CA LEU A 258 0.84 5.02 -21.05
C LEU A 258 -0.41 4.34 -21.63
N PRO A 259 -1.27 5.05 -22.36
CA PRO A 259 -2.30 4.42 -23.18
C PRO A 259 -1.74 3.32 -24.09
N ALA A 260 -2.50 2.24 -24.31
CA ALA A 260 -2.01 1.07 -25.05
C ALA A 260 -1.75 1.35 -26.54
N ASP A 261 -2.51 2.27 -27.12
CA ASP A 261 -2.38 2.77 -28.50
C ASP A 261 -1.12 3.61 -28.72
N MET A 262 -0.45 4.06 -27.65
CA MET A 262 0.83 4.79 -27.75
C MET A 262 2.05 3.87 -27.77
N ALA A 263 1.88 2.54 -27.67
CA ALA A 263 3.01 1.61 -27.60
C ALA A 263 3.98 1.78 -28.79
N ASP A 264 3.46 1.74 -30.02
CA ASP A 264 4.27 1.83 -31.23
C ASP A 264 4.99 3.19 -31.35
N GLU A 265 4.27 4.30 -31.09
CA GLU A 265 4.84 5.66 -31.10
C GLU A 265 6.00 5.80 -30.11
N ILE A 266 5.89 5.20 -28.92
CA ILE A 266 6.90 5.29 -27.86
C ILE A 266 8.12 4.43 -28.13
N MET A 267 7.94 3.32 -28.86
CA MET A 267 9.04 2.45 -29.27
C MET A 267 9.89 3.08 -30.38
N GLU A 268 9.31 3.99 -31.16
CA GLU A 268 10.00 4.78 -32.18
C GLU A 268 10.59 6.09 -31.62
N GLN A 269 11.24 6.88 -32.49
CA GLN A 269 11.69 8.22 -32.14
C GLN A 269 10.48 9.13 -31.90
N ASN A 270 10.33 9.59 -30.67
CA ASN A 270 9.21 10.41 -30.23
C ASN A 270 9.70 11.61 -29.39
N PRO A 271 8.92 12.68 -29.27
CA PRO A 271 9.32 13.88 -28.53
C PRO A 271 9.17 13.74 -27.01
N TYR A 272 8.59 12.65 -26.50
CA TYR A 272 8.20 12.54 -25.09
C TYR A 272 9.28 11.91 -24.22
N LEU A 273 9.85 10.78 -24.65
CA LEU A 273 10.84 10.03 -23.90
C LEU A 273 11.72 9.17 -24.81
N THR A 274 12.94 8.87 -24.36
CA THR A 274 13.84 7.92 -25.00
C THR A 274 14.01 6.69 -24.13
N LEU A 275 13.73 5.50 -24.66
CA LEU A 275 13.99 4.23 -23.97
C LEU A 275 15.39 3.71 -24.30
N LYS A 276 16.26 3.60 -23.30
CA LYS A 276 17.60 3.02 -23.49
C LYS A 276 17.55 1.51 -23.74
N TYR A 277 16.67 0.81 -23.03
CA TYR A 277 16.49 -0.63 -23.14
C TYR A 277 15.05 -0.94 -23.55
N GLN A 278 14.87 -1.19 -24.84
CA GLN A 278 13.59 -1.52 -25.45
C GLN A 278 13.44 -3.05 -25.55
N PHE A 279 12.26 -3.57 -25.21
CA PHE A 279 11.94 -4.97 -25.51
C PHE A 279 11.47 -5.10 -26.96
N LEU A 280 11.42 -6.31 -27.52
CA LEU A 280 10.79 -6.57 -28.83
C LEU A 280 9.35 -7.03 -28.65
N GLU A 281 8.49 -6.77 -29.62
CA GLU A 281 7.06 -7.11 -29.54
C GLU A 281 6.88 -8.62 -29.66
N PHE A 282 6.59 -9.24 -28.53
CA PHE A 282 6.27 -10.66 -28.38
C PHE A 282 5.22 -10.81 -27.28
N ASP A 283 4.50 -11.94 -27.27
CA ASP A 283 3.53 -12.29 -26.22
C ASP A 283 4.12 -12.20 -24.80
N SER A 284 5.45 -12.37 -24.68
CA SER A 284 6.18 -12.25 -23.41
C SER A 284 6.09 -10.85 -22.77
N ARG A 285 5.88 -9.78 -23.54
CA ARG A 285 5.67 -8.43 -22.99
C ARG A 285 4.34 -8.29 -22.24
N GLN A 286 3.36 -9.12 -22.59
CA GLN A 286 2.00 -9.10 -22.02
C GLN A 286 1.81 -10.19 -20.95
N ARG A 287 2.92 -10.65 -20.33
CA ARG A 287 2.88 -11.75 -19.36
C ARG A 287 1.92 -11.46 -18.19
N PHE A 288 1.83 -10.23 -17.70
CA PHE A 288 0.87 -9.85 -16.65
C PHE A 288 -0.59 -10.08 -17.06
N LEU A 289 -0.98 -9.62 -18.25
CA LEU A 289 -2.32 -9.85 -18.79
C LEU A 289 -2.60 -11.35 -18.95
N SER A 290 -1.64 -12.10 -19.50
CA SER A 290 -1.77 -13.54 -19.71
C SER A 290 -1.97 -14.31 -18.40
N LEU A 291 -1.26 -13.94 -17.34
CA LEU A 291 -1.38 -14.56 -16.01
C LEU A 291 -2.70 -14.19 -15.35
N THR A 292 -3.13 -12.93 -15.46
CA THR A 292 -4.43 -12.47 -14.95
C THR A 292 -5.57 -13.26 -15.60
N LEU A 293 -5.55 -13.42 -16.93
CA LEU A 293 -6.53 -14.23 -17.65
C LEU A 293 -6.53 -15.70 -17.23
N ARG A 294 -5.34 -16.28 -17.01
CA ARG A 294 -5.21 -17.66 -16.52
C ARG A 294 -5.80 -17.81 -15.12
N ILE A 295 -5.55 -16.86 -14.21
CA ILE A 295 -6.15 -16.85 -12.87
C ILE A 295 -7.67 -16.76 -12.96
N MET A 296 -8.21 -15.85 -13.77
CA MET A 296 -9.65 -15.71 -13.97
C MET A 296 -10.28 -17.02 -14.46
N ASN A 297 -9.70 -17.62 -15.52
CA ASN A 297 -10.20 -18.86 -16.08
C ASN A 297 -10.13 -20.02 -15.07
N THR A 298 -8.99 -20.21 -14.41
CA THR A 298 -8.83 -21.28 -13.42
C THR A 298 -9.75 -21.07 -12.22
N LEU A 299 -9.95 -19.83 -11.75
CA LEU A 299 -10.83 -19.56 -10.62
C LEU A 299 -12.29 -19.85 -10.97
N ALA A 300 -12.73 -19.48 -12.18
CA ALA A 300 -14.07 -19.77 -12.67
C ALA A 300 -14.29 -21.28 -12.87
N GLU A 301 -13.28 -22.00 -13.34
CA GLU A 301 -13.30 -23.45 -13.56
C GLU A 301 -13.41 -24.25 -12.26
N ILE A 302 -12.59 -23.92 -11.25
CA ILE A 302 -12.56 -24.70 -9.99
C ILE A 302 -13.79 -24.46 -9.10
N ASN A 303 -14.58 -23.43 -9.38
CA ASN A 303 -15.80 -23.09 -8.64
C ASN A 303 -17.07 -23.47 -9.44
N GLU A 304 -17.05 -24.55 -10.22
CA GLU A 304 -18.21 -25.01 -11.01
C GLU A 304 -19.50 -25.15 -10.20
N SER A 305 -19.41 -25.50 -8.90
CA SER A 305 -20.58 -25.59 -8.01
C SER A 305 -21.26 -24.23 -7.81
N ALA A 306 -20.50 -23.14 -7.76
CA ALA A 306 -21.04 -21.79 -7.67
C ALA A 306 -21.81 -21.41 -8.95
N ALA A 307 -21.42 -21.94 -10.11
CA ALA A 307 -22.16 -21.77 -11.36
C ALA A 307 -23.56 -22.38 -11.27
N ALA A 308 -23.69 -23.57 -10.67
CA ALA A 308 -24.97 -24.24 -10.47
C ALA A 308 -25.89 -23.49 -9.49
N GLU A 309 -25.30 -22.78 -8.52
CA GLU A 309 -26.00 -21.96 -7.53
C GLU A 309 -26.31 -20.53 -8.00
N GLY A 310 -25.83 -20.14 -9.19
CA GLY A 310 -25.94 -18.76 -9.69
C GLY A 310 -25.15 -17.75 -8.83
N ARG A 311 -24.16 -18.22 -8.08
CA ARG A 311 -23.36 -17.42 -7.16
C ARG A 311 -22.12 -16.89 -7.88
N MET A 312 -21.85 -15.60 -7.71
CA MET A 312 -20.65 -14.98 -8.25
C MET A 312 -19.42 -15.32 -7.41
N VAL A 313 -18.30 -15.52 -8.09
CA VAL A 313 -17.00 -15.86 -7.52
C VAL A 313 -16.07 -14.66 -7.67
N GLY A 314 -15.37 -14.27 -6.61
CA GLY A 314 -14.55 -13.06 -6.64
C GLY A 314 -13.31 -13.14 -5.76
N TRP A 315 -12.93 -12.00 -5.19
CA TRP A 315 -11.70 -11.85 -4.42
C TRP A 315 -11.63 -12.81 -3.21
N HIS A 316 -12.75 -13.04 -2.54
CA HIS A 316 -12.82 -13.91 -1.36
C HIS A 316 -12.45 -15.37 -1.70
N GLU A 317 -13.04 -15.92 -2.77
CA GLU A 317 -12.75 -17.29 -3.22
C GLU A 317 -11.32 -17.41 -3.76
N TYR A 318 -10.82 -16.38 -4.44
CA TYR A 318 -9.44 -16.34 -4.89
C TYR A 318 -8.48 -16.49 -3.71
N VAL A 319 -8.59 -15.59 -2.73
CA VAL A 319 -7.76 -15.54 -1.52
C VAL A 319 -7.84 -16.85 -0.72
N ASN A 320 -9.04 -17.40 -0.54
CA ASN A 320 -9.26 -18.59 0.28
C ASN A 320 -9.10 -19.92 -0.46
N SER A 321 -8.91 -19.90 -1.78
CA SER A 321 -8.80 -21.15 -2.54
C SER A 321 -7.54 -21.94 -2.11
N LYS A 322 -7.67 -23.27 -2.08
CA LYS A 322 -6.57 -24.20 -1.78
C LYS A 322 -5.99 -24.86 -3.02
N ASN A 323 -6.43 -24.42 -4.20
CA ASN A 323 -6.00 -24.98 -5.47
C ASN A 323 -4.54 -24.62 -5.78
N GLU A 324 -3.73 -25.64 -6.08
CA GLU A 324 -2.29 -25.50 -6.39
C GLU A 324 -2.03 -24.69 -7.66
N ASN A 325 -2.85 -24.83 -8.71
CA ASN A 325 -2.69 -24.02 -9.93
C ASN A 325 -2.88 -22.54 -9.66
N ILE A 326 -3.87 -22.16 -8.85
CA ILE A 326 -4.04 -20.75 -8.46
C ILE A 326 -2.82 -20.28 -7.66
N ALA A 327 -2.22 -21.12 -6.81
CA ALA A 327 -1.04 -20.75 -6.04
C ALA A 327 0.19 -20.53 -6.94
N LEU A 328 0.40 -21.39 -7.93
CA LEU A 328 1.48 -21.23 -8.92
C LEU A 328 1.29 -20.00 -9.81
N LEU A 329 0.05 -19.68 -10.19
CA LEU A 329 -0.26 -18.50 -10.98
C LEU A 329 -0.06 -17.20 -10.19
N ASP A 330 -0.44 -17.21 -8.92
CA ASP A 330 -0.22 -16.11 -7.97
C ASP A 330 1.29 -15.88 -7.76
N GLU A 331 2.07 -16.95 -7.54
CA GLU A 331 3.54 -16.91 -7.49
C GLU A 331 4.14 -16.33 -8.78
N ALA A 332 3.66 -16.77 -9.94
CA ALA A 332 4.12 -16.23 -11.22
C ALA A 332 3.83 -14.73 -11.39
N ILE A 333 2.69 -14.22 -10.88
CA ILE A 333 2.40 -12.79 -10.86
C ILE A 333 3.38 -12.05 -9.95
N PHE A 334 3.70 -12.62 -8.78
CA PHE A 334 4.70 -12.04 -7.89
C PHE A 334 6.07 -11.96 -8.53
N ASP A 335 6.53 -13.02 -9.19
CA ASP A 335 7.83 -13.03 -9.83
C ASP A 335 7.93 -11.98 -10.94
N VAL A 336 6.86 -11.78 -11.73
CA VAL A 336 6.84 -10.72 -12.74
C VAL A 336 6.87 -9.34 -12.08
N ALA A 337 6.16 -9.13 -10.97
CA ALA A 337 6.22 -7.86 -10.23
C ALA A 337 7.62 -7.55 -9.69
N HIS A 338 8.32 -8.55 -9.13
CA HIS A 338 9.72 -8.39 -8.70
C HIS A 338 10.65 -8.12 -9.88
N PHE A 339 10.45 -8.80 -11.00
CA PHE A 339 11.23 -8.58 -12.21
C PHE A 339 11.08 -7.13 -12.70
N ILE A 340 9.84 -6.62 -12.83
CA ILE A 340 9.60 -5.22 -13.22
C ILE A 340 10.23 -4.26 -12.22
N ALA A 341 10.06 -4.51 -10.92
CA ALA A 341 10.66 -3.67 -9.88
C ALA A 341 12.19 -3.63 -10.00
N ALA A 342 12.85 -4.76 -10.28
CA ALA A 342 14.30 -4.81 -10.47
C ALA A 342 14.79 -3.96 -11.66
N LEU A 343 13.97 -3.79 -12.71
CA LEU A 343 14.31 -2.91 -13.84
C LEU A 343 14.40 -1.43 -13.43
N SER A 344 13.72 -1.03 -12.37
CA SER A 344 13.78 0.35 -11.84
C SER A 344 15.11 0.69 -11.16
N ALA A 345 15.96 -0.30 -10.89
CA ALA A 345 17.32 -0.07 -10.38
C ALA A 345 18.22 0.64 -11.40
N VAL A 346 17.86 0.61 -12.68
CA VAL A 346 18.51 1.42 -13.71
C VAL A 346 17.93 2.83 -13.68
N ASP A 347 18.78 3.85 -13.65
CA ASP A 347 18.35 5.24 -13.62
C ASP A 347 17.48 5.60 -14.84
N GLY A 348 16.27 6.06 -14.56
CA GLY A 348 15.25 6.36 -15.56
C GLY A 348 13.88 5.77 -15.20
N ALA A 349 12.96 5.83 -16.15
CA ALA A 349 11.62 5.29 -16.04
C ALA A 349 11.56 3.83 -16.52
N VAL A 350 10.74 3.02 -15.85
CA VAL A 350 10.20 1.78 -16.42
C VAL A 350 8.87 2.12 -17.06
N VAL A 351 8.72 1.81 -18.35
CA VAL A 351 7.57 2.22 -19.16
C VAL A 351 6.71 1.00 -19.46
N ILE A 352 5.45 1.10 -19.05
CA ILE A 352 4.43 0.05 -19.14
C ILE A 352 3.20 0.67 -19.80
N THR A 353 2.44 -0.07 -20.59
CA THR A 353 1.14 0.40 -21.04
C THR A 353 0.07 0.13 -19.97
N LYS A 354 -1.05 0.85 -20.01
CA LYS A 354 -2.22 0.57 -19.18
C LYS A 354 -2.81 -0.82 -19.43
N ARG A 355 -2.43 -1.49 -20.53
CA ARG A 355 -2.73 -2.91 -20.83
C ARG A 355 -1.76 -3.89 -20.15
N GLN A 356 -0.91 -3.40 -19.25
CA GLN A 356 0.13 -4.17 -18.55
C GLN A 356 1.19 -4.75 -19.51
N GLU A 357 1.45 -4.08 -20.63
CA GLU A 357 2.53 -4.44 -21.55
C GLU A 357 3.81 -3.71 -21.15
N LEU A 358 4.90 -4.45 -20.91
CA LEU A 358 6.21 -3.89 -20.58
C LEU A 358 6.96 -3.49 -21.86
N LEU A 359 7.11 -2.18 -22.09
CA LEU A 359 7.76 -1.64 -23.30
C LEU A 359 9.29 -1.59 -23.16
N GLY A 360 9.78 -1.16 -22.00
CA GLY A 360 11.21 -0.98 -21.76
C GLY A 360 11.54 -0.30 -20.44
N PHE A 361 12.82 -0.08 -20.21
CA PHE A 361 13.34 0.57 -18.99
C PHE A 361 14.57 1.46 -19.28
N GLY A 362 14.99 2.24 -18.27
CA GLY A 362 15.98 3.29 -18.47
C GLY A 362 15.43 4.42 -19.35
N GLY A 363 14.13 4.69 -19.23
CA GLY A 363 13.45 5.74 -19.98
C GLY A 363 13.84 7.13 -19.48
N VAL A 364 14.31 7.99 -20.38
CA VAL A 364 14.61 9.40 -20.08
C VAL A 364 13.50 10.24 -20.67
N ILE A 365 12.71 10.89 -19.81
CA ILE A 365 11.67 11.84 -20.23
C ILE A 365 12.35 13.09 -20.79
N SER A 366 11.89 13.57 -21.94
CA SER A 366 12.48 14.69 -22.65
C SER A 366 12.49 15.97 -21.81
N GLY A 367 13.64 16.66 -21.83
CA GLY A 367 13.84 17.96 -21.21
C GLY A 367 13.17 19.10 -21.96
N ASP A 368 12.84 18.89 -23.24
CA ASP A 368 12.22 19.88 -24.13
C ASP A 368 10.71 20.02 -23.89
N LEU A 369 10.13 19.16 -23.05
CA LEU A 369 8.74 19.29 -22.62
C LEU A 369 8.58 20.50 -21.70
N ASP A 370 7.46 21.21 -21.89
CA ASP A 370 7.13 22.42 -21.13
C ASP A 370 7.24 22.20 -19.62
N SER A 371 7.99 23.08 -18.96
CA SER A 371 8.10 23.05 -17.51
C SER A 371 6.76 23.39 -16.86
N VAL A 372 6.33 22.55 -15.93
CA VAL A 372 5.15 22.81 -15.11
C VAL A 372 5.59 23.64 -13.91
N GLY A 373 5.14 24.89 -13.77
CA GLY A 373 5.54 25.76 -12.64
C GLY A 373 4.78 25.48 -11.34
N MET A 374 3.49 25.18 -11.46
CA MET A 374 2.59 24.87 -10.34
C MET A 374 1.92 23.51 -10.58
N VAL A 375 1.85 22.70 -9.54
CA VAL A 375 1.12 21.43 -9.51
C VAL A 375 0.05 21.47 -8.43
N ALA A 376 -1.03 20.71 -8.63
CA ALA A 376 -2.05 20.51 -7.62
C ALA A 376 -1.68 19.29 -6.76
N HIS A 377 -1.63 19.47 -5.45
CA HIS A 377 -1.56 18.37 -4.49
C HIS A 377 -2.98 18.03 -4.05
N ALA A 378 -3.46 16.84 -4.39
CA ALA A 378 -4.79 16.39 -4.03
C ALA A 378 -4.85 15.94 -2.56
N LEU A 379 -5.89 16.39 -1.85
CA LEU A 379 -6.16 16.06 -0.45
C LEU A 379 -7.27 15.00 -0.31
N ASP A 380 -7.97 14.67 -1.39
CA ASP A 380 -8.97 13.60 -1.51
C ASP A 380 -8.70 12.69 -2.73
N THR A 381 -9.28 11.48 -2.74
CA THR A 381 -8.98 10.46 -3.77
C THR A 381 -9.38 10.89 -5.17
N GLU A 382 -10.39 11.75 -5.27
CA GLU A 382 -10.94 12.24 -6.53
C GLU A 382 -10.29 13.55 -6.99
N GLY A 383 -9.40 14.15 -6.19
CA GLY A 383 -8.77 15.43 -6.53
C GLY A 383 -9.77 16.59 -6.65
N GLY A 384 -10.88 16.53 -5.90
CA GLY A 384 -11.84 17.63 -5.79
C GLY A 384 -11.37 18.76 -4.87
N GLN A 385 -10.51 18.44 -3.91
CA GLN A 385 -9.84 19.34 -2.98
C GLN A 385 -8.33 19.25 -3.25
N CYS A 386 -7.76 20.36 -3.68
CA CYS A 386 -6.33 20.44 -3.98
C CYS A 386 -5.72 21.70 -3.36
N GLU A 387 -4.45 21.60 -2.97
CA GLU A 387 -3.60 22.75 -2.71
C GLU A 387 -2.62 22.98 -3.88
N SER A 388 -2.23 24.24 -4.10
CA SER A 388 -1.30 24.58 -5.17
C SER A 388 0.13 24.63 -4.65
N VAL A 389 1.02 23.86 -5.27
CA VAL A 389 2.41 23.68 -4.84
C VAL A 389 3.37 24.02 -5.98
N LEU A 390 4.48 24.69 -5.65
CA LEU A 390 5.56 24.97 -6.60
C LEU A 390 6.31 23.69 -6.97
N SER A 391 6.50 23.44 -8.26
CA SER A 391 7.20 22.25 -8.76
C SER A 391 8.73 22.29 -8.56
N GLU A 392 9.30 23.44 -8.22
CA GLU A 392 10.76 23.61 -8.05
C GLU A 392 11.29 22.93 -6.78
N GLY A 393 10.42 22.73 -5.78
CA GLY A 393 10.78 22.14 -4.49
C GLY A 393 11.05 20.63 -4.52
N VAL A 394 10.82 19.96 -5.65
CA VAL A 394 10.92 18.49 -5.77
C VAL A 394 12.08 18.04 -6.65
N GLY A 395 12.48 16.77 -6.50
CA GLY A 395 13.58 16.16 -7.26
C GLY A 395 13.34 16.05 -8.77
N THR A 396 14.40 15.71 -9.51
CA THR A 396 14.39 15.61 -10.98
C THR A 396 13.35 14.63 -11.53
N ARG A 397 13.16 13.47 -10.88
CA ARG A 397 12.16 12.46 -11.27
C ARG A 397 10.72 12.98 -11.18
N HIS A 398 10.41 13.75 -10.14
CA HIS A 398 9.10 14.37 -9.97
C HIS A 398 8.83 15.39 -11.07
N ARG A 399 9.79 16.29 -11.34
CA ARG A 399 9.66 17.28 -12.41
C ARG A 399 9.51 16.63 -13.79
N ALA A 400 10.24 15.55 -14.04
CA ALA A 400 10.10 14.77 -15.27
C ALA A 400 8.69 14.16 -15.40
N ALA A 401 8.16 13.56 -14.33
CA ALA A 401 6.79 13.05 -14.29
C ALA A 401 5.75 14.16 -14.54
N TYR A 402 5.92 15.34 -13.95
CA TYR A 402 4.99 16.47 -14.16
C TYR A 402 4.97 16.92 -15.62
N ARG A 403 6.14 17.07 -16.25
CA ARG A 403 6.25 17.43 -17.68
C ARG A 403 5.57 16.40 -18.57
N LEU A 404 5.79 15.11 -18.30
CA LEU A 404 5.19 14.04 -19.08
C LEU A 404 3.67 14.05 -18.94
N CYS A 405 3.14 14.12 -17.73
CA CYS A 405 1.69 14.15 -17.49
C CYS A 405 1.03 15.43 -18.02
N GLN A 406 1.74 16.56 -18.04
CA GLN A 406 1.29 17.79 -18.71
C GLN A 406 1.16 17.59 -20.22
N ARG A 407 2.13 16.93 -20.86
CA ARG A 407 2.11 16.74 -22.31
C ARG A 407 1.18 15.61 -22.76
N LEU A 408 1.11 14.55 -21.96
CA LEU A 408 0.33 13.34 -22.18
C LEU A 408 -0.72 13.22 -21.08
N HIS A 409 -1.88 13.85 -21.29
CA HIS A 409 -2.94 13.93 -20.26
C HIS A 409 -3.49 12.57 -19.80
N GLN A 410 -3.30 11.54 -20.61
CA GLN A 410 -3.71 10.18 -20.27
C GLN A 410 -2.61 9.38 -19.55
N ALA A 411 -1.37 9.86 -19.49
CA ALA A 411 -0.30 9.17 -18.79
C ALA A 411 -0.51 9.22 -17.27
N ILE A 412 -0.17 8.13 -16.59
CA ILE A 412 -0.07 8.06 -15.14
C ILE A 412 1.39 7.80 -14.81
N ALA A 413 2.02 8.66 -14.04
CA ALA A 413 3.37 8.44 -13.53
C ALA A 413 3.31 8.11 -12.05
N ILE A 414 4.07 7.12 -11.61
CA ILE A 414 4.21 6.76 -10.20
C ILE A 414 5.67 7.02 -9.83
N VAL A 415 5.87 8.05 -9.02
CA VAL A 415 7.18 8.46 -8.52
C VAL A 415 7.37 7.84 -7.14
N ILE A 416 8.43 7.07 -6.98
CA ILE A 416 8.79 6.42 -5.71
C ILE A 416 10.08 7.08 -5.24
N SER A 417 9.99 7.83 -4.15
CA SER A 417 11.14 8.50 -3.55
C SER A 417 12.08 7.49 -2.89
N GLN A 418 13.34 7.91 -2.72
CA GLN A 418 14.27 7.22 -1.85
C GLN A 418 13.86 7.35 -0.37
N ASP A 419 13.16 8.43 -0.03
CA ASP A 419 12.62 8.70 1.33
C ASP A 419 11.23 8.07 1.53
N GLU A 420 10.97 6.93 0.88
CA GLU A 420 9.78 6.07 1.03
C GLU A 420 8.42 6.67 0.62
N SER A 421 8.35 7.94 0.19
CA SER A 421 7.11 8.52 -0.32
C SER A 421 6.76 8.00 -1.71
N VAL A 422 5.48 7.67 -1.94
CA VAL A 422 4.95 7.28 -3.24
C VAL A 422 3.98 8.34 -3.72
N GLN A 423 4.23 8.91 -4.89
CA GLN A 423 3.36 9.90 -5.50
C GLN A 423 2.82 9.40 -6.83
N ILE A 424 1.50 9.40 -6.96
CA ILE A 424 0.83 9.14 -8.24
C ILE A 424 0.56 10.49 -8.87
N VAL A 425 0.97 10.66 -10.13
CA VAL A 425 0.91 11.91 -10.88
C VAL A 425 0.09 11.70 -12.14
N ARG A 426 -0.82 12.64 -12.43
CA ARG A 426 -1.65 12.62 -13.63
C ARG A 426 -2.11 14.04 -13.98
N TRP A 427 -2.43 14.29 -15.25
CA TRP A 427 -3.30 15.41 -15.60
C TRP A 427 -4.74 15.15 -15.12
N HIS A 428 -5.27 16.07 -14.32
CA HIS A 428 -6.59 15.96 -13.73
C HIS A 428 -7.19 17.35 -13.48
N ASN A 429 -8.49 17.52 -13.74
CA ASN A 429 -9.23 18.77 -13.56
C ASN A 429 -8.55 20.03 -14.14
N GLY A 430 -7.82 19.90 -15.26
CA GLY A 430 -7.19 21.02 -15.96
C GLY A 430 -5.79 21.40 -15.48
N SER A 431 -5.18 20.61 -14.60
CA SER A 431 -3.80 20.79 -14.16
C SER A 431 -3.08 19.46 -13.96
N VAL A 432 -1.75 19.48 -13.81
CA VAL A 432 -1.02 18.33 -13.28
C VAL A 432 -1.30 18.22 -11.79
N THR A 433 -1.85 17.08 -11.39
CA THR A 433 -2.20 16.76 -10.01
C THR A 433 -1.39 15.57 -9.54
N TYR A 434 -0.92 15.62 -8.30
CA TYR A 434 -0.33 14.47 -7.62
C TYR A 434 -1.10 14.10 -6.36
N TRP A 435 -1.09 12.81 -6.03
CA TRP A 435 -1.64 12.24 -4.82
C TRP A 435 -0.53 11.54 -4.06
N ASP A 436 -0.39 11.83 -2.77
CA ASP A 436 0.46 11.06 -1.88
C ASP A 436 -0.23 9.72 -1.58
N GLN A 437 0.29 8.66 -2.19
CA GLN A 437 -0.18 7.31 -1.93
C GLN A 437 0.56 6.78 -0.70
N VAL A 438 -0.13 6.79 0.44
CA VAL A 438 0.34 6.02 1.59
C VAL A 438 0.10 4.54 1.29
N PRO A 439 1.10 3.66 1.48
CA PRO A 439 0.87 2.22 1.35
C PRO A 439 -0.26 1.79 2.29
N THR A 440 -1.22 1.04 1.75
CA THR A 440 -2.09 0.19 2.56
C THR A 440 -1.20 -0.89 3.17
N GLY A 441 -0.84 -0.72 4.44
CA GLY A 441 0.08 -1.60 5.15
C GLY A 441 1.34 -0.89 5.65
N VAL A 442 1.79 -1.34 6.82
CA VAL A 442 2.77 -0.75 7.75
C VAL A 442 3.80 0.22 7.13
N PRO A 443 3.83 1.49 7.58
CA PRO A 443 4.92 2.44 7.31
C PRO A 443 6.20 1.96 7.98
N GLY A 444 7.36 2.36 7.45
CA GLY A 444 8.68 1.91 7.91
C GLY A 444 9.34 0.83 7.08
N PHE A 445 8.83 0.67 5.88
CA PHE A 445 9.58 0.23 4.71
C PHE A 445 9.24 1.18 3.59
#